data_AF-A0A519Y5P6-F1
#
_entry.id   AF-A0A519Y5P6-F1
#
_cell.length_a   1.000
_cell.length_b   1.000
_cell.length_c   1.000
_cell.angle_alpha   90.00
_cell.angle_beta   90.00
_cell.angle_gamma   90.00
#
_symmetry.space_group_name_H-M   'P 1'
#
loop_
_entity.id
_entity.type
_entity.pdbx_description
1 polymer ?
#
loop_
_entity_poly.entity_id
_entity_poly.type
_entity_poly.pdbx_seq_one_letter_code
_entity_poly.pdbx_strand_id
1 'polypeptide(L)'
;MSKIYFSNLPRCLKLFAAGLIICCSILSPERTFAINGTAKIIKVKTVTGTIVDAQDGTPLPGAGIMVKGGTQSTTTDANGNFSISVPDDNAVLVIKYVGYVNQEILVGNRTKINISLKSNSTDLSQVVVVGYGTQNKKDVTGAVKSLKSEDFNKGIINSPQQLLQGKVSGVNVTSASGEPGSVTGVIIRGAGGVRSGSSPLYVIDGLPLDNSNTGSGDPLTFINPQDIESIDVLKDASATAIYGSRGANGVIIVTTKRGKAGASTLNVATSLGVSTLARAIPVLTADEFRVEVPKTGATLDDKGGNTDWQKEAMRTAYTQNYNINLGGGADKLAYFASVGAQKQEGIIKNNDLNRYSGRFNVTQKFLEDRLILDMNLNVANTKQTRPPISTILANIVTNNPTYPSRDANGNPIASLIAPNPAFYFDLEKEITVTNRLIGNVSPSLRLIKGLVYKANLGIDNSTATCDALNMPNPITTRESRLETFNNINKNTLIENYLTYNWANTKHNISALAGHSYQRIFVQQRNTSINRFLAGGIDPIYNPGVGQDLTLANNRPGGFAFINELQSFFGRVTYQFNNKYLFTANFRADGSSKFGANNK
;
A
#
# COMPACT_ATOMS: atom_id res chain seq x y z
N MET A 1 -39.58 -10.42 -1.34
CA MET A 1 -38.78 -11.29 -2.23
C MET A 1 -38.66 -10.62 -3.60
N SER A 2 -37.58 -9.90 -3.85
CA SER A 2 -37.26 -9.32 -5.16
C SER A 2 -35.99 -9.98 -5.68
N LYS A 3 -36.10 -10.73 -6.79
CA LYS A 3 -34.97 -11.38 -7.47
C LYS A 3 -34.21 -10.33 -8.29
N ILE A 4 -32.98 -10.05 -7.91
CA ILE A 4 -32.03 -9.27 -8.73
C ILE A 4 -31.17 -10.27 -9.51
N TYR A 5 -31.25 -10.21 -10.84
CA TYR A 5 -30.49 -11.03 -11.77
C TYR A 5 -29.03 -10.53 -11.87
N PHE A 6 -28.06 -11.37 -11.46
CA PHE A 6 -26.64 -11.18 -11.76
C PHE A 6 -26.25 -12.08 -12.95
N SER A 7 -26.48 -11.61 -14.18
CA SER A 7 -26.15 -12.40 -15.38
C SER A 7 -24.78 -12.13 -15.99
N ASN A 8 -24.02 -11.11 -15.58
CA ASN A 8 -22.70 -10.81 -16.20
C ASN A 8 -21.60 -10.52 -15.17
N LEU A 9 -21.12 -11.56 -14.47
CA LEU A 9 -19.91 -11.50 -13.66
C LEU A 9 -18.91 -12.60 -14.03
N PRO A 10 -17.59 -12.28 -14.11
CA PRO A 10 -16.55 -13.25 -14.45
C PRO A 10 -16.44 -14.35 -13.39
N ARG A 11 -16.08 -15.56 -13.85
CA ARG A 11 -16.07 -16.83 -13.11
C ARG A 11 -15.31 -16.79 -11.78
N CYS A 12 -14.34 -15.88 -11.63
CA CYS A 12 -13.58 -15.67 -10.39
C CYS A 12 -14.39 -15.03 -9.25
N LEU A 13 -15.38 -14.17 -9.54
CA LEU A 13 -16.21 -13.56 -8.48
C LEU A 13 -17.30 -14.52 -7.97
N LYS A 14 -17.71 -15.49 -8.79
CA LYS A 14 -18.66 -16.55 -8.39
C LYS A 14 -18.06 -17.50 -7.34
N LEU A 15 -16.73 -17.70 -7.36
CA LEU A 15 -16.02 -18.47 -6.34
C LEU A 15 -15.87 -17.72 -5.01
N PHE A 16 -15.77 -16.38 -5.06
CA PHE A 16 -15.72 -15.54 -3.86
C PHE A 16 -17.08 -15.47 -3.14
N ALA A 17 -18.18 -15.45 -3.90
CA ALA A 17 -19.53 -15.47 -3.33
C ALA A 17 -19.92 -16.85 -2.75
N ALA A 18 -19.41 -17.95 -3.29
CA ALA A 18 -19.65 -19.30 -2.77
C ALA A 18 -18.92 -19.57 -1.44
N GLY A 19 -17.75 -18.95 -1.22
CA GLY A 19 -17.01 -19.08 0.04
C GLY A 19 -17.63 -18.33 1.23
N LEU A 20 -18.38 -17.25 0.97
CA LEU A 20 -18.99 -16.42 2.02
C LEU A 20 -20.28 -17.02 2.60
N ILE A 21 -20.94 -17.94 1.87
CA ILE A 21 -22.24 -18.52 2.26
C ILE A 21 -22.10 -19.81 3.09
N ILE A 22 -20.93 -20.46 3.08
CA ILE A 22 -20.70 -21.72 3.81
C ILE A 22 -20.24 -21.50 5.26
N CYS A 23 -19.80 -20.28 5.62
CA CYS A 23 -19.37 -19.97 6.99
C CYS A 23 -20.51 -19.47 7.91
N CYS A 24 -21.71 -19.22 7.35
CA CYS A 24 -22.81 -18.58 8.08
C CYS A 24 -23.97 -19.52 8.47
N SER A 25 -23.83 -20.84 8.27
CA SER A 25 -24.91 -21.83 8.46
C SER A 25 -24.68 -22.82 9.62
N ILE A 26 -23.77 -22.53 10.56
CA ILE A 26 -23.59 -23.32 11.80
C ILE A 26 -23.75 -22.41 13.02
N LEU A 27 -24.97 -21.91 13.24
CA LEU A 27 -25.42 -21.42 14.55
C LEU A 27 -26.87 -21.88 14.72
N SER A 28 -27.04 -22.76 15.70
CA SER A 28 -28.24 -23.50 16.10
C SER A 28 -29.30 -22.61 16.78
N PRO A 29 -30.55 -23.09 16.94
CA PRO A 29 -31.72 -22.25 17.17
C PRO A 29 -31.92 -21.82 18.63
N GLU A 30 -32.70 -20.76 18.73
CA GLU A 30 -33.19 -20.04 19.90
C GLU A 30 -33.59 -20.93 21.09
N ARG A 31 -33.05 -20.62 22.28
CA ARG A 31 -33.64 -20.99 23.57
C ARG A 31 -34.28 -19.76 24.19
N THR A 32 -35.61 -19.74 24.20
CA THR A 32 -36.43 -18.80 24.96
C THR A 32 -36.23 -19.06 26.45
N PHE A 33 -35.62 -18.12 27.16
CA PHE A 33 -35.56 -18.14 28.62
C PHE A 33 -36.81 -17.46 29.19
N ALA A 34 -37.63 -18.21 29.93
CA ALA A 34 -38.69 -17.69 30.77
C ALA A 34 -38.07 -17.03 32.01
N ILE A 35 -38.39 -15.75 32.24
CA ILE A 35 -38.01 -15.00 33.44
C ILE A 35 -39.10 -15.18 34.49
N ASN A 36 -38.90 -16.12 35.41
CA ASN A 36 -39.64 -16.17 36.68
C ASN A 36 -39.05 -15.11 37.61
N GLY A 37 -39.72 -13.94 37.69
CA GLY A 37 -39.38 -12.89 38.62
C GLY A 37 -39.70 -13.29 40.06
N THR A 38 -38.69 -13.70 40.81
CA THR A 38 -38.72 -13.62 42.28
C THR A 38 -37.94 -12.37 42.68
N ALA A 39 -38.63 -11.40 43.30
CA ALA A 39 -38.02 -10.19 43.80
C ALA A 39 -37.06 -10.55 44.95
N LYS A 40 -35.77 -10.61 44.63
CA LYS A 40 -34.69 -10.74 45.61
C LYS A 40 -34.46 -9.37 46.22
N ILE A 41 -34.67 -9.22 47.53
CA ILE A 41 -34.37 -8.00 48.26
C ILE A 41 -32.85 -7.75 48.11
N ILE A 42 -32.49 -6.72 47.34
CA ILE A 42 -31.09 -6.31 47.14
C ILE A 42 -30.62 -5.64 48.43
N LYS A 43 -29.72 -6.30 49.17
CA LYS A 43 -29.02 -5.70 50.30
C LYS A 43 -27.97 -4.75 49.73
N VAL A 44 -28.30 -3.47 49.59
CA VAL A 44 -27.35 -2.46 49.15
C VAL A 44 -26.30 -2.27 50.23
N LYS A 45 -25.06 -2.67 49.95
CA LYS A 45 -23.92 -2.53 50.85
C LYS A 45 -23.05 -1.39 50.38
N THR A 46 -22.76 -0.44 51.27
CA THR A 46 -21.82 0.65 50.95
C THR A 46 -20.41 0.20 51.30
N VAL A 47 -19.52 0.21 50.31
CA VAL A 47 -18.09 -0.07 50.46
C VAL A 47 -17.33 1.25 50.38
N THR A 48 -16.51 1.51 51.38
CA THR A 48 -15.65 2.69 51.43
C THR A 48 -14.19 2.28 51.31
N GLY A 49 -13.31 3.19 50.91
CA GLY A 49 -11.92 2.82 50.70
C GLY A 49 -11.04 3.98 50.29
N THR A 50 -9.75 3.68 50.15
CA THR A 50 -8.74 4.63 49.65
C THR A 50 -7.95 4.02 48.50
N ILE A 51 -7.59 4.84 47.52
CA ILE A 51 -6.76 4.45 46.39
C ILE A 51 -5.48 5.28 46.40
N VAL A 52 -4.34 4.60 46.43
CA VAL A 52 -3.01 5.21 46.49
C VAL A 52 -2.09 4.61 45.42
N ASP A 53 -1.03 5.34 45.04
CA ASP A 53 0.04 4.80 44.22
C ASP A 53 0.88 3.78 45.02
N ALA A 54 1.25 2.67 44.38
CA ALA A 54 1.97 1.57 45.01
C ALA A 54 3.48 1.80 45.21
N GLN A 55 4.08 2.79 44.55
CA GLN A 55 5.50 3.18 44.67
C GLN A 55 5.73 4.24 45.73
N ASP A 56 4.92 5.31 45.76
CA ASP A 56 5.16 6.47 46.63
C ASP A 56 4.05 6.71 47.68
N GLY A 57 2.96 5.94 47.62
CA GLY A 57 1.86 6.04 48.58
C GLY A 57 1.01 7.30 48.43
N THR A 58 1.17 8.05 47.34
CA THR A 58 0.38 9.26 47.08
C THR A 58 -1.09 8.93 46.84
N PRO A 59 -2.05 9.69 47.40
CA PRO A 59 -3.46 9.51 47.09
C PRO A 59 -3.75 9.79 45.62
N LEU A 60 -4.61 8.97 45.00
CA LEU A 60 -4.97 9.09 43.58
C LEU A 60 -6.36 9.71 43.43
N PRO A 61 -6.49 11.05 43.27
CA PRO A 61 -7.78 11.70 43.07
C PRO A 61 -8.31 11.49 41.64
N GLY A 62 -9.62 11.26 41.51
CA GLY A 62 -10.28 11.01 40.23
C GLY A 62 -10.11 9.59 39.65
N ALA A 63 -9.63 8.63 40.43
CA ALA A 63 -9.62 7.21 40.07
C ALA A 63 -11.06 6.70 39.93
N GLY A 64 -11.37 6.05 38.81
CA GLY A 64 -12.70 5.51 38.52
C GLY A 64 -12.88 4.11 39.09
N ILE A 65 -13.97 3.89 39.82
CA ILE A 65 -14.34 2.61 40.42
C ILE A 65 -15.69 2.19 39.84
N MET A 66 -15.80 0.96 39.37
CA MET A 66 -17.02 0.41 38.79
C MET A 66 -17.26 -1.01 39.26
N VAL A 67 -18.51 -1.39 39.49
CA VAL A 67 -18.88 -2.80 39.73
C VAL A 67 -18.88 -3.56 38.40
N LYS A 68 -18.12 -4.66 38.31
CA LYS A 68 -18.00 -5.47 37.10
C LYS A 68 -19.37 -6.03 36.68
N GLY A 69 -19.86 -5.62 35.51
CA GLY A 69 -21.17 -6.01 34.97
C GLY A 69 -22.37 -5.23 35.52
N GLY A 70 -22.15 -4.25 36.42
CA GLY A 70 -23.19 -3.36 36.96
C GLY A 70 -23.11 -1.94 36.37
N THR A 71 -24.11 -1.11 36.70
CA THR A 71 -24.17 0.31 36.33
C THR A 71 -23.63 1.25 37.41
N GLN A 72 -23.30 0.72 38.58
CA GLN A 72 -22.78 1.51 39.70
C GLN A 72 -21.32 1.87 39.47
N SER A 73 -21.01 3.16 39.51
CA SER A 73 -19.65 3.69 39.45
C SER A 73 -19.50 4.90 40.35
N THR A 74 -18.27 5.17 40.78
CA THR A 74 -17.90 6.36 41.55
C THR A 74 -16.46 6.75 41.18
N THR A 75 -16.01 7.88 41.71
CA THR A 75 -14.63 8.37 41.56
C THR A 75 -14.06 8.76 42.92
N THR A 76 -12.74 8.72 43.09
CA THR A 76 -12.09 9.14 44.33
C THR A 76 -12.06 10.67 44.51
N ASP A 77 -12.12 11.11 45.77
CA ASP A 77 -11.97 12.51 46.18
C ASP A 77 -10.51 13.00 46.17
N ALA A 78 -10.27 14.24 46.59
CA ALA A 78 -8.93 14.85 46.66
C ALA A 78 -7.93 14.12 47.58
N ASN A 79 -8.43 13.32 48.52
CA ASN A 79 -7.65 12.51 49.45
C ASN A 79 -7.60 11.03 49.03
N GLY A 80 -8.05 10.69 47.82
CA GLY A 80 -8.07 9.34 47.30
C GLY A 80 -9.17 8.45 47.90
N ASN A 81 -10.12 8.99 48.68
CA ASN A 81 -11.20 8.20 49.27
C ASN A 81 -12.33 7.96 48.26
N PHE A 82 -12.99 6.81 48.34
CA PHE A 82 -14.20 6.51 47.58
C PHE A 82 -15.28 5.88 48.46
N SER A 83 -16.53 6.01 48.00
CA SER A 83 -17.70 5.31 48.55
C SER A 83 -18.56 4.82 47.39
N ILE A 84 -18.83 3.51 47.33
CA ILE A 84 -19.62 2.88 46.27
C ILE A 84 -20.61 1.87 46.85
N SER A 85 -21.84 1.92 46.34
CA SER A 85 -22.88 0.94 46.66
C SER A 85 -22.74 -0.29 45.78
N VAL A 86 -22.62 -1.46 46.38
CA VAL A 86 -22.50 -2.74 45.68
C VAL A 86 -23.76 -3.60 45.89
N PRO A 87 -24.18 -4.35 44.85
CA PRO A 87 -25.45 -5.09 44.87
C PRO A 87 -25.41 -6.42 45.65
N ASP A 88 -24.22 -7.03 45.82
CA ASP A 88 -24.02 -8.26 46.60
C ASP A 88 -22.56 -8.42 47.08
N ASP A 89 -22.31 -9.40 47.96
CA ASP A 89 -20.98 -9.71 48.50
C ASP A 89 -20.03 -10.36 47.45
N ASN A 90 -20.54 -10.81 46.30
CA ASN A 90 -19.75 -11.37 45.21
C ASN A 90 -19.35 -10.31 44.17
N ALA A 91 -19.71 -9.05 44.38
CA ALA A 91 -19.37 -7.95 43.50
C ALA A 91 -17.84 -7.80 43.37
N VAL A 92 -17.38 -7.60 42.13
CA VAL A 92 -15.98 -7.31 41.82
C VAL A 92 -15.87 -5.84 41.44
N LEU A 93 -15.03 -5.08 42.14
CA LEU A 93 -14.69 -3.71 41.80
C LEU A 93 -13.59 -3.71 40.74
N VAL A 94 -13.81 -2.97 39.66
CA VAL A 94 -12.81 -2.67 38.63
C VAL A 94 -12.36 -1.24 38.83
N ILE A 95 -11.07 -1.07 39.11
CA ILE A 95 -10.46 0.23 39.35
C ILE A 95 -9.66 0.60 38.11
N LYS A 96 -9.91 1.81 37.61
CA LYS A 96 -9.24 2.38 36.45
C LYS A 96 -8.73 3.77 36.78
N TYR A 97 -7.47 4.01 36.45
CA TYR A 97 -6.88 5.34 36.53
C TYR A 97 -5.89 5.51 35.38
N VAL A 98 -5.88 6.70 34.77
CA VAL A 98 -5.05 6.98 33.59
C VAL A 98 -3.59 6.86 33.99
N GLY A 99 -2.82 6.04 33.26
CA GLY A 99 -1.41 5.79 33.57
C GLY A 99 -1.16 4.65 34.58
N TYR A 100 -2.17 3.86 34.95
CA TYR A 100 -2.06 2.74 35.92
C TYR A 100 -2.63 1.44 35.36
N VAL A 101 -2.20 0.31 35.93
CA VAL A 101 -2.72 -1.01 35.57
C VAL A 101 -4.11 -1.19 36.19
N ASN A 102 -5.10 -1.58 35.37
CA ASN A 102 -6.45 -1.87 35.87
C ASN A 102 -6.38 -3.02 36.88
N GLN A 103 -7.03 -2.84 38.03
CA GLN A 103 -7.06 -3.84 39.08
C GLN A 103 -8.50 -4.27 39.36
N GLU A 104 -8.71 -5.58 39.47
CA GLU A 104 -9.99 -6.17 39.86
C GLU A 104 -9.90 -6.71 41.29
N ILE A 105 -10.85 -6.34 42.14
CA ILE A 105 -10.89 -6.75 43.55
C ILE A 105 -12.28 -7.26 43.90
N LEU A 106 -12.37 -8.51 44.36
CA LEU A 106 -13.60 -9.07 44.92
C LEU A 106 -13.94 -8.39 46.25
N VAL A 107 -15.15 -7.85 46.42
CA VAL A 107 -15.56 -7.15 47.64
C VAL A 107 -15.64 -8.13 48.83
N GLY A 108 -16.36 -9.23 48.68
CA GLY A 108 -16.60 -10.20 49.75
C GLY A 108 -17.35 -9.58 50.93
N ASN A 109 -17.02 -10.03 52.14
CA ASN A 109 -17.63 -9.51 53.37
C ASN A 109 -17.07 -8.14 53.82
N ARG A 110 -16.15 -7.51 53.08
CA ARG A 110 -15.46 -6.29 53.49
C ARG A 110 -16.30 -5.04 53.24
N THR A 111 -16.29 -4.11 54.19
CA THR A 111 -16.92 -2.77 54.10
C THR A 111 -15.90 -1.64 53.90
N LYS A 112 -14.61 -1.93 54.15
CA LYS A 112 -13.49 -1.02 53.90
C LYS A 112 -12.40 -1.72 53.06
N ILE A 113 -11.99 -1.11 51.95
CA ILE A 113 -10.98 -1.67 51.03
C ILE A 113 -9.97 -0.59 50.65
N ASN A 114 -8.71 -0.78 51.04
CA ASN A 114 -7.60 0.07 50.58
C ASN A 114 -6.90 -0.59 49.40
N ILE A 115 -6.60 0.20 48.36
CA ILE A 115 -6.15 -0.28 47.06
C ILE A 115 -4.89 0.48 46.68
N SER A 116 -3.80 -0.23 46.43
CA SER A 116 -2.58 0.34 45.87
C SER A 116 -2.49 0.01 44.39
N LEU A 117 -2.57 1.03 43.52
CA LEU A 117 -2.46 0.85 42.07
C LEU A 117 -1.00 0.93 41.65
N LYS A 118 -0.59 -0.01 40.80
CA LYS A 118 0.75 0.01 40.20
C LYS A 118 0.76 0.91 38.97
N SER A 119 1.67 1.87 38.94
CA SER A 119 1.89 2.74 37.78
C SER A 119 2.19 1.90 36.53
N ASN A 120 1.54 2.24 35.43
CA ASN A 120 1.74 1.62 34.12
C ASN A 120 2.84 2.37 33.38
N SER A 121 4.10 2.19 33.82
CA SER A 121 5.30 2.70 33.15
C SER A 121 5.70 1.86 31.94
N THR A 122 4.74 1.41 31.14
CA THR A 122 5.06 0.92 29.81
C THR A 122 5.30 2.12 28.91
N ASP A 123 6.55 2.57 28.84
CA ASP A 123 7.05 3.18 27.61
C ASP A 123 6.62 2.25 26.48
N LEU A 124 5.65 2.70 25.67
CA LEU A 124 5.19 2.00 24.48
C LEU A 124 6.42 1.73 23.64
N SER A 125 6.94 0.50 23.72
CA SER A 125 8.15 0.09 23.05
C SER A 125 7.86 0.16 21.56
N GLN A 126 8.29 1.25 20.92
CA GLN A 126 8.11 1.44 19.50
C GLN A 126 8.91 0.34 18.81
N VAL A 127 8.21 -0.60 18.19
CA VAL A 127 8.81 -1.69 17.44
C VAL A 127 9.06 -1.23 16.02
N VAL A 128 10.23 -1.57 15.48
CA VAL A 128 10.65 -1.32 14.10
C VAL A 128 10.93 -2.66 13.43
N VAL A 129 10.55 -2.79 12.16
CA VAL A 129 10.88 -3.97 11.35
C VAL A 129 12.29 -3.80 10.77
N VAL A 130 13.18 -4.74 11.08
CA VAL A 130 14.57 -4.74 10.60
C VAL A 130 14.85 -6.09 9.93
N GLY A 131 14.56 -6.16 8.63
CA GLY A 131 14.70 -7.40 7.87
C GLY A 131 13.66 -8.44 8.26
N TYR A 132 14.16 -9.62 8.67
CA TYR A 132 13.35 -10.79 9.06
C TYR A 132 12.84 -10.77 10.50
N GLY A 133 12.99 -9.65 11.22
CA GLY A 133 12.55 -9.56 12.61
C GLY A 133 12.16 -8.17 13.02
N THR A 134 11.56 -8.08 14.19
CA THR A 134 11.19 -6.84 14.85
C THR A 134 12.16 -6.55 16.00
N GLN A 135 12.50 -5.28 16.20
CA GLN A 135 13.34 -4.83 17.31
C GLN A 135 12.74 -3.58 17.93
N ASN A 136 12.96 -3.35 19.23
CA ASN A 136 12.61 -2.06 19.80
C ASN A 136 13.51 -1.00 19.18
N LYS A 137 12.94 0.17 18.89
CA LYS A 137 13.65 1.31 18.30
C LYS A 137 14.92 1.70 19.06
N LYS A 138 14.93 1.55 20.39
CA LYS A 138 16.08 1.82 21.25
C LYS A 138 17.21 0.79 21.15
N ASP A 139 16.91 -0.41 20.66
CA ASP A 139 17.86 -1.52 20.56
C ASP A 139 18.48 -1.61 19.15
N VAL A 140 18.01 -0.79 18.19
CA VAL A 140 18.52 -0.76 16.82
C VAL A 140 19.80 0.07 16.75
N THR A 141 20.89 -0.56 16.33
CA THR A 141 22.21 0.08 16.15
C THR A 141 22.36 0.79 14.80
N GLY A 142 21.53 0.44 13.81
CA GLY A 142 21.55 1.02 12.47
C GLY A 142 20.63 2.24 12.28
N ALA A 143 20.87 3.00 11.21
CA ALA A 143 20.08 4.17 10.82
C ALA A 143 18.77 3.74 10.14
N VAL A 144 17.77 3.40 10.96
CA VAL A 144 16.41 3.04 10.52
C VAL A 144 15.42 4.12 10.93
N LYS A 145 14.57 4.56 9.99
CA LYS A 145 13.42 5.44 10.28
C LYS A 145 12.14 4.68 10.02
N SER A 146 11.36 4.47 11.08
CA SER A 146 10.00 3.97 11.00
C SER A 146 9.01 5.12 10.88
N LEU A 147 8.05 5.00 9.97
CA LEU A 147 6.89 5.87 9.84
C LEU A 147 5.64 5.04 10.08
N LYS A 148 4.80 5.47 11.02
CA LYS A 148 3.49 4.87 11.27
C LYS A 148 2.39 5.63 10.52
N SER A 149 1.19 5.06 10.47
CA SER A 149 0.04 5.70 9.81
C SER A 149 -0.25 7.13 10.28
N GLU A 150 0.11 7.49 11.52
CA GLU A 150 -0.03 8.84 12.07
C GLU A 150 0.98 9.86 11.50
N ASP A 151 2.15 9.39 11.08
CA ASP A 151 3.23 10.23 10.53
C ASP A 151 3.05 10.52 9.03
N PHE A 152 2.24 9.71 8.35
CA PHE A 152 2.06 9.74 6.90
C PHE A 152 1.52 11.09 6.42
N ASN A 153 1.90 11.45 5.19
CA ASN A 153 1.27 12.58 4.51
C ASN A 153 -0.24 12.34 4.35
N LYS A 154 -1.03 13.35 4.71
CA LYS A 154 -2.48 13.34 4.58
C LYS A 154 -2.89 13.98 3.25
N GLY A 155 -4.06 13.59 2.74
CA GLY A 155 -4.62 14.10 1.49
C GLY A 155 -4.77 13.02 0.44
N ILE A 156 -4.80 13.43 -0.83
CA ILE A 156 -4.95 12.53 -1.98
C ILE A 156 -3.58 11.92 -2.28
N ILE A 157 -3.35 10.74 -1.70
CA ILE A 157 -2.12 9.97 -1.89
C ILE A 157 -2.36 8.95 -3.00
N ASN A 158 -1.68 9.12 -4.12
CA ASN A 158 -1.85 8.28 -5.30
C ASN A 158 -0.85 7.12 -5.35
N SER A 159 0.33 7.30 -4.75
CA SER A 159 1.34 6.24 -4.63
C SER A 159 1.79 6.08 -3.18
N PRO A 160 2.09 4.85 -2.71
CA PRO A 160 2.62 4.62 -1.36
C PRO A 160 3.86 5.46 -1.01
N GLN A 161 4.71 5.76 -1.98
CA GLN A 161 5.91 6.57 -1.82
C GLN A 161 5.60 8.00 -1.37
N GLN A 162 4.47 8.56 -1.77
CA GLN A 162 4.06 9.90 -1.34
C GLN A 162 3.78 9.96 0.18
N LEU A 163 3.46 8.84 0.83
CA LEU A 163 3.25 8.79 2.28
C LEU A 163 4.50 9.20 3.07
N LEU A 164 5.70 8.90 2.54
CA LEU A 164 6.98 9.17 3.20
C LEU A 164 7.70 10.44 2.68
N GLN A 165 7.14 11.11 1.67
CA GLN A 165 7.75 12.30 1.06
C GLN A 165 7.97 13.40 2.10
N GLY A 166 9.21 13.85 2.27
CA GLY A 166 9.59 14.87 3.27
C GLY A 166 9.54 14.40 4.73
N LYS A 167 9.23 13.12 5.00
CA LYS A 167 9.12 12.58 6.36
C LYS A 167 10.39 11.88 6.87
N VAL A 168 11.33 11.58 5.96
CA VAL A 168 12.57 10.88 6.28
C VAL A 168 13.78 11.69 5.81
N SER A 169 14.72 11.95 6.73
CA SER A 169 15.97 12.64 6.41
C SER A 169 16.86 11.80 5.50
N GLY A 170 17.40 12.44 4.46
CA GLY A 170 18.25 11.78 3.46
C GLY A 170 17.47 10.87 2.50
N VAL A 171 16.14 11.02 2.41
CA VAL A 171 15.33 10.34 1.41
C VAL A 171 14.70 11.39 0.52
N ASN A 172 15.05 11.36 -0.76
CA ASN A 172 14.45 12.22 -1.77
C ASN A 172 13.36 11.43 -2.51
N VAL A 173 12.15 11.98 -2.54
CA VAL A 173 10.99 11.40 -3.23
C VAL A 173 10.53 12.42 -4.26
N THR A 174 10.75 12.10 -5.53
CA THR A 174 10.45 12.98 -6.67
C THR A 174 9.49 12.30 -7.63
N SER A 175 8.36 12.97 -7.91
CA SER A 175 7.48 12.55 -9.01
C SER A 175 8.07 13.05 -10.33
N ALA A 176 8.28 12.15 -11.29
CA ALA A 176 8.82 12.54 -12.61
C ALA A 176 7.80 13.33 -13.45
N SER A 177 6.50 13.12 -13.20
CA SER A 177 5.41 13.84 -13.86
C SER A 177 4.18 13.93 -12.94
N GLY A 178 3.22 14.78 -13.32
CA GLY A 178 1.89 14.84 -12.71
C GLY A 178 0.90 13.81 -13.29
N GLU A 179 1.37 12.85 -14.07
CA GLU A 179 0.55 11.82 -14.69
C GLU A 179 0.04 10.82 -13.62
N PRO A 180 -1.27 10.48 -13.60
CA PRO A 180 -1.79 9.40 -12.76
C PRO A 180 -1.02 8.09 -12.96
N GLY A 181 -0.55 7.49 -11.86
CA GLY A 181 0.21 6.24 -11.90
C GLY A 181 1.68 6.37 -12.33
N SER A 182 2.17 7.58 -12.57
CA SER A 182 3.58 7.84 -12.89
C SER A 182 4.53 7.29 -11.82
N VAL A 183 5.70 6.86 -12.26
CA VAL A 183 6.77 6.36 -11.38
C VAL A 183 7.18 7.48 -10.42
N THR A 184 7.07 7.22 -9.12
CA THR A 184 7.59 8.07 -8.07
C THR A 184 9.01 7.62 -7.75
N GLY A 185 10.01 8.39 -8.20
CA GLY A 185 11.41 8.11 -7.93
C GLY A 185 11.73 8.29 -6.44
N VAL A 186 12.38 7.30 -5.84
CA VAL A 186 12.89 7.36 -4.47
C VAL A 186 14.38 7.13 -4.49
N ILE A 187 15.13 8.02 -3.83
CA ILE A 187 16.59 7.94 -3.70
C ILE A 187 16.95 8.08 -2.21
N ILE A 188 17.71 7.14 -1.68
CA ILE A 188 18.15 7.12 -0.28
C ILE A 188 19.63 7.48 -0.22
N ARG A 189 19.97 8.55 0.50
CA ARG A 189 21.33 9.08 0.69
C ARG A 189 22.09 9.44 -0.60
N GLY A 190 21.36 9.82 -1.64
CA GLY A 190 21.93 10.23 -2.93
C GLY A 190 22.06 9.08 -3.93
N ALA A 191 22.58 9.37 -5.12
CA ALA A 191 22.72 8.39 -6.18
C ALA A 191 23.82 7.35 -5.83
N GLY A 192 23.45 6.07 -5.75
CA GLY A 192 24.35 4.99 -5.35
C GLY A 192 25.20 4.40 -6.47
N GLY A 193 24.92 4.75 -7.74
CA GLY A 193 25.72 4.28 -8.87
C GLY A 193 25.38 4.99 -10.18
N VAL A 194 26.40 5.12 -11.05
CA VAL A 194 26.28 5.77 -12.35
C VAL A 194 25.57 4.88 -13.38
N ARG A 195 25.77 3.55 -13.30
CA ARG A 195 25.27 2.57 -14.28
C ARG A 195 24.20 1.61 -13.74
N SER A 196 24.22 1.31 -12.45
CA SER A 196 23.39 0.27 -11.81
C SER A 196 22.02 0.75 -11.35
N GLY A 197 21.69 2.04 -11.54
CA GLY A 197 20.49 2.66 -11.00
C GLY A 197 20.62 2.99 -9.51
N SER A 198 19.76 3.90 -9.04
CA SER A 198 19.76 4.40 -7.65
C SER A 198 18.47 4.12 -6.88
N SER A 199 17.58 3.30 -7.44
CA SER A 199 16.32 2.93 -6.78
C SER A 199 16.57 1.98 -5.60
N PRO A 200 15.85 2.14 -4.48
CA PRO A 200 15.95 1.24 -3.34
C PRO A 200 15.26 -0.10 -3.63
N LEU A 201 15.57 -1.09 -2.80
CA LEU A 201 14.82 -2.34 -2.78
C LEU A 201 13.50 -2.13 -2.01
N TYR A 202 12.37 -2.47 -2.60
CA TYR A 202 11.09 -2.49 -1.92
C TYR A 202 10.78 -3.90 -1.42
N VAL A 203 10.39 -4.01 -0.15
CA VAL A 203 10.01 -5.27 0.49
C VAL A 203 8.61 -5.12 1.05
N ILE A 204 7.68 -5.98 0.65
CA ILE A 204 6.28 -5.91 1.09
C ILE A 204 5.96 -7.17 1.87
N ASP A 205 5.63 -7.02 3.16
CA ASP A 205 5.32 -8.15 4.05
C ASP A 205 6.34 -9.30 3.97
N GLY A 206 7.62 -8.96 3.79
CA GLY A 206 8.73 -9.91 3.69
C GLY A 206 9.07 -10.40 2.27
N LEU A 207 8.35 -9.99 1.23
CA LEU A 207 8.68 -10.31 -0.16
C LEU A 207 9.45 -9.15 -0.84
N PRO A 208 10.72 -9.33 -1.24
CA PRO A 208 11.45 -8.36 -2.04
C PRO A 208 10.93 -8.33 -3.48
N LEU A 209 10.56 -7.16 -3.95
CA LEU A 209 10.16 -6.94 -5.33
C LEU A 209 11.37 -6.85 -6.26
N ASP A 210 11.18 -7.22 -7.54
CA ASP A 210 12.24 -7.14 -8.56
C ASP A 210 12.37 -5.73 -9.19
N ASN A 211 11.54 -4.76 -8.80
CA ASN A 211 11.46 -3.40 -9.41
C ASN A 211 11.33 -3.38 -10.94
N SER A 212 11.22 -4.54 -11.60
CA SER A 212 11.06 -4.67 -13.03
C SER A 212 9.64 -4.29 -13.41
N ASN A 213 9.58 -3.52 -14.49
CA ASN A 213 8.34 -2.93 -14.94
C ASN A 213 7.59 -3.93 -15.84
N THR A 214 6.31 -4.18 -15.55
CA THR A 214 5.41 -4.98 -16.39
C THR A 214 4.52 -4.13 -17.30
N GLY A 215 4.67 -2.81 -17.32
CA GLY A 215 3.86 -1.96 -18.18
C GLY A 215 4.25 -0.49 -18.06
N SER A 216 3.26 0.41 -18.04
CA SER A 216 3.46 1.78 -17.60
C SER A 216 3.16 1.86 -16.09
N GLY A 217 4.03 2.54 -15.34
CA GLY A 217 3.71 3.01 -13.99
C GLY A 217 4.64 2.57 -12.86
N ASP A 218 4.36 3.12 -11.68
CA ASP A 218 5.11 2.88 -10.45
C ASP A 218 5.01 1.41 -9.96
N PRO A 219 6.13 0.76 -9.56
CA PRO A 219 6.10 -0.63 -9.09
C PRO A 219 5.25 -0.85 -7.84
N LEU A 220 4.85 0.18 -7.09
CA LEU A 220 3.97 0.14 -5.91
C LEU A 220 2.55 0.66 -6.18
N THR A 221 2.23 1.10 -7.41
CA THR A 221 0.86 1.56 -7.77
C THR A 221 -0.22 0.53 -7.46
N PHE A 222 0.10 -0.76 -7.37
CA PHE A 222 -0.89 -1.79 -7.07
C PHE A 222 -1.36 -1.81 -5.61
N ILE A 223 -0.57 -1.25 -4.67
CA ILE A 223 -0.88 -1.26 -3.23
C ILE A 223 -1.77 -0.08 -2.88
N ASN A 224 -2.88 -0.35 -2.20
CA ASN A 224 -3.70 0.69 -1.62
C ASN A 224 -2.97 1.35 -0.43
N PRO A 225 -2.68 2.67 -0.46
CA PRO A 225 -2.02 3.37 0.65
C PRO A 225 -2.74 3.24 1.99
N GLN A 226 -4.07 3.09 1.99
CA GLN A 226 -4.88 2.95 3.20
C GLN A 226 -4.68 1.61 3.93
N ASP A 227 -4.12 0.62 3.26
CA ASP A 227 -3.85 -0.70 3.84
C ASP A 227 -2.46 -0.80 4.47
N ILE A 228 -1.65 0.27 4.38
CA ILE A 228 -0.29 0.33 4.93
C ILE A 228 -0.36 0.66 6.43
N GLU A 229 0.30 -0.16 7.26
CA GLU A 229 0.43 0.06 8.70
C GLU A 229 1.69 0.87 9.01
N SER A 230 2.82 0.48 8.42
CA SER A 230 4.09 1.18 8.58
C SER A 230 4.96 1.13 7.33
N ILE A 231 5.83 2.14 7.22
CA ILE A 231 6.92 2.19 6.25
C ILE A 231 8.23 2.35 7.02
N ASP A 232 9.09 1.34 6.94
CA ASP A 232 10.40 1.34 7.57
C ASP A 232 11.48 1.55 6.51
N VAL A 233 12.29 2.59 6.68
CA VAL A 233 13.36 2.96 5.75
C VAL A 233 14.71 2.66 6.37
N LEU A 234 15.45 1.72 5.76
CA LEU A 234 16.78 1.30 6.15
C LEU A 234 17.80 2.04 5.27
N LYS A 235 18.60 2.90 5.91
CA LYS A 235 19.46 3.86 5.20
C LYS A 235 20.94 3.51 5.21
N ASP A 236 21.38 2.64 6.12
CA ASP A 236 22.77 2.29 6.29
C ASP A 236 23.06 0.82 5.93
N ALA A 237 24.34 0.56 5.67
CA ALA A 237 24.80 -0.75 5.27
C ALA A 237 24.54 -1.82 6.35
N SER A 238 24.60 -1.47 7.65
CA SER A 238 24.33 -2.42 8.73
C SER A 238 22.89 -2.90 8.74
N ALA A 239 21.92 -1.98 8.58
CA ALA A 239 20.50 -2.36 8.55
C ALA A 239 20.12 -3.06 7.23
N THR A 240 20.72 -2.67 6.09
CA THR A 240 20.42 -3.26 4.79
C THR A 240 21.20 -4.53 4.48
N ALA A 241 22.29 -4.83 5.20
CA ALA A 241 23.14 -6.01 4.98
C ALA A 241 22.37 -7.33 4.91
N ILE A 242 21.26 -7.43 5.64
CA ILE A 242 20.41 -8.62 5.64
C ILE A 242 19.76 -8.89 4.27
N TYR A 243 19.56 -7.86 3.45
CA TYR A 243 19.04 -7.92 2.08
C TYR A 243 20.14 -8.00 1.01
N GLY A 244 21.41 -7.96 1.44
CA GLY A 244 22.58 -8.20 0.62
C GLY A 244 22.87 -7.09 -0.37
N SER A 245 23.50 -7.46 -1.49
CA SER A 245 23.93 -6.53 -2.55
C SER A 245 22.80 -5.64 -3.09
N ARG A 246 21.55 -6.12 -3.07
CA ARG A 246 20.36 -5.37 -3.51
C ARG A 246 19.95 -4.26 -2.54
N GLY A 247 20.40 -4.32 -1.29
CA GLY A 247 20.18 -3.29 -0.28
C GLY A 247 21.17 -2.13 -0.33
N ALA A 248 22.08 -2.09 -1.32
CA ALA A 248 23.12 -1.07 -1.43
C ALA A 248 22.55 0.36 -1.55
N ASN A 249 21.44 0.52 -2.29
CA ASN A 249 20.74 1.80 -2.45
C ASN A 249 19.71 2.09 -1.34
N GLY A 250 19.76 1.36 -0.23
CA GLY A 250 18.75 1.41 0.82
C GLY A 250 17.59 0.45 0.58
N VAL A 251 16.81 0.21 1.64
CA VAL A 251 15.66 -0.70 1.62
C VAL A 251 14.45 0.00 2.22
N ILE A 252 13.29 -0.13 1.55
CA ILE A 252 12.01 0.36 2.04
C ILE A 252 11.12 -0.85 2.30
N ILE A 253 10.83 -1.09 3.58
CA ILE A 253 9.94 -2.16 4.02
C ILE A 253 8.55 -1.55 4.20
N VAL A 254 7.57 -2.09 3.49
CA VAL A 254 6.16 -1.77 3.65
C VAL A 254 5.51 -2.90 4.42
N THR A 255 4.98 -2.58 5.60
CA THR A 255 4.20 -3.51 6.41
C THR A 255 2.73 -3.14 6.31
N THR A 256 1.89 -4.12 6.01
CA THR A 256 0.45 -3.90 5.87
C THR A 256 -0.33 -4.27 7.11
N LYS A 257 -1.52 -3.67 7.23
CA LYS A 257 -2.42 -3.87 8.37
C LYS A 257 -2.77 -5.35 8.54
N ARG A 258 -2.60 -5.85 9.75
CA ARG A 258 -2.98 -7.20 10.17
C ARG A 258 -4.19 -7.17 11.11
N GLY A 259 -4.88 -8.31 11.20
CA GLY A 259 -5.93 -8.50 12.20
C GLY A 259 -5.38 -8.40 13.61
N LYS A 260 -6.18 -7.87 14.53
CA LYS A 260 -5.86 -7.83 15.96
C LYS A 260 -6.90 -8.66 16.72
N ALA A 261 -6.46 -9.33 17.78
CA ALA A 261 -7.38 -10.01 18.68
C ALA A 261 -8.33 -8.98 19.32
N GLY A 262 -9.61 -9.31 19.40
CA GLY A 262 -10.65 -8.43 19.93
C GLY A 262 -11.85 -8.31 19.00
N ALA A 263 -12.67 -7.29 19.26
CA ALA A 263 -13.90 -7.05 18.49
C ALA A 263 -13.59 -6.81 17.01
N SER A 264 -14.41 -7.39 16.15
CA SER A 264 -14.35 -7.13 14.71
C SER A 264 -14.65 -5.65 14.44
N THR A 265 -13.81 -5.01 13.64
CA THR A 265 -13.96 -3.62 13.21
C THR A 265 -14.23 -3.58 11.71
N LEU A 266 -15.27 -2.86 11.31
CA LEU A 266 -15.54 -2.48 9.92
C LEU A 266 -15.23 -1.00 9.76
N ASN A 267 -14.33 -0.67 8.85
CA ASN A 267 -13.99 0.70 8.48
C ASN A 267 -14.40 0.94 7.04
N VAL A 268 -15.03 2.09 6.78
CA VAL A 268 -15.37 2.54 5.43
C VAL A 268 -14.78 3.94 5.27
N ALA A 269 -13.88 4.08 4.31
CA ALA A 269 -13.23 5.33 3.98
C ALA A 269 -13.57 5.74 2.55
N THR A 270 -13.93 7.01 2.38
CA THR A 270 -14.23 7.63 1.10
C THR A 270 -13.52 8.98 1.03
N SER A 271 -12.98 9.31 -0.15
CA SER A 271 -12.38 10.61 -0.39
C SER A 271 -12.66 11.09 -1.81
N LEU A 272 -12.96 12.38 -1.95
CA LEU A 272 -13.06 13.08 -3.23
C LEU A 272 -11.95 14.12 -3.34
N GLY A 273 -11.37 14.22 -4.53
CA GLY A 273 -10.31 15.15 -4.85
C GLY A 273 -10.55 15.88 -6.15
N VAL A 274 -10.11 17.13 -6.21
CA VAL A 274 -10.15 17.98 -7.40
C VAL A 274 -8.74 18.46 -7.70
N SER A 275 -8.30 18.30 -8.94
CA SER A 275 -6.99 18.71 -9.43
C SER A 275 -7.14 19.66 -10.61
N THR A 276 -6.37 20.74 -10.60
CA THR A 276 -6.34 21.76 -11.66
C THR A 276 -4.90 22.09 -12.04
N LEU A 277 -4.72 22.75 -13.17
CA LEU A 277 -3.41 23.24 -13.60
C LEU A 277 -2.92 24.31 -12.61
N ALA A 278 -1.85 24.00 -11.87
CA ALA A 278 -1.31 24.92 -10.86
C ALA A 278 -0.65 26.16 -11.47
N ARG A 279 -0.01 26.02 -12.64
CA ARG A 279 0.69 27.09 -13.35
C ARG A 279 0.73 26.79 -14.84
N ALA A 280 0.09 27.63 -15.63
CA ALA A 280 0.22 27.60 -17.08
C ALA A 280 1.61 28.13 -17.50
N ILE A 281 2.13 27.63 -18.61
CA ILE A 281 3.35 28.17 -19.23
C ILE A 281 2.98 29.53 -19.84
N PRO A 282 3.70 30.62 -19.52
CA PRO A 282 3.44 31.89 -20.15
C PRO A 282 3.80 31.80 -21.64
N VAL A 283 2.79 31.97 -22.49
CA VAL A 283 2.90 32.01 -23.96
C VAL A 283 2.22 33.28 -24.46
N LEU A 284 2.58 33.74 -25.66
CA LEU A 284 1.92 34.90 -26.28
C LEU A 284 0.43 34.62 -26.45
N THR A 285 -0.40 35.56 -26.03
CA THR A 285 -1.82 35.61 -26.41
C THR A 285 -1.96 35.88 -27.91
N ALA A 286 -3.16 35.66 -28.48
CA ALA A 286 -3.38 35.93 -29.90
C ALA A 286 -3.11 37.39 -30.26
N ASP A 287 -3.46 38.33 -29.38
CA ASP A 287 -3.24 39.77 -29.61
C ASP A 287 -1.76 40.15 -29.51
N GLU A 288 -1.04 39.62 -28.52
CA GLU A 288 0.41 39.79 -28.44
C GLU A 288 1.11 39.16 -29.63
N PHE A 289 0.67 37.99 -30.09
CA PHE A 289 1.23 37.32 -31.27
C PHE A 289 1.07 38.17 -32.55
N ARG A 290 -0.10 38.79 -32.75
CA ARG A 290 -0.35 39.73 -33.87
C ARG A 290 0.58 40.93 -33.85
N VAL A 291 0.95 41.41 -32.67
CA VAL A 291 1.81 42.59 -32.49
C VAL A 291 3.29 42.24 -32.57
N GLU A 292 3.71 41.14 -31.95
CA GLU A 292 5.13 40.79 -31.80
C GLU A 292 5.71 40.10 -33.04
N VAL A 293 4.94 39.25 -33.74
CA VAL A 293 5.45 38.54 -34.93
C VAL A 293 5.92 39.50 -36.03
N PRO A 294 5.15 40.52 -36.44
CA PRO A 294 5.61 41.50 -37.42
C PRO A 294 6.87 42.26 -37.01
N LYS A 295 7.08 42.52 -35.69
CA LYS A 295 8.28 43.21 -35.19
C LYS A 295 9.55 42.40 -35.40
N THR A 296 9.45 41.08 -35.51
CA THR A 296 10.60 40.21 -35.81
C THR A 296 10.99 40.21 -37.30
N GLY A 297 10.19 40.82 -38.17
CA GLY A 297 10.34 40.76 -39.63
C GLY A 297 9.69 39.52 -40.27
N ALA A 298 9.04 38.66 -39.48
CA ALA A 298 8.28 37.51 -39.98
C ALA A 298 6.89 37.92 -40.50
N THR A 299 6.39 37.21 -41.52
CA THR A 299 5.02 37.37 -41.99
C THR A 299 4.04 36.78 -40.98
N LEU A 300 3.06 37.58 -40.55
CA LEU A 300 2.00 37.15 -39.66
C LEU A 300 1.01 36.24 -40.41
N ASP A 301 0.89 34.98 -39.97
CA ASP A 301 -0.22 34.11 -40.38
C ASP A 301 -1.33 34.20 -39.32
N ASP A 302 -2.36 35.01 -39.59
CA ASP A 302 -3.51 35.22 -38.71
C ASP A 302 -4.77 34.60 -39.34
N LYS A 303 -5.40 33.68 -38.61
CA LYS A 303 -6.66 33.05 -39.01
C LYS A 303 -7.88 33.59 -38.23
N GLY A 304 -7.72 34.70 -37.53
CA GLY A 304 -8.80 35.41 -36.81
C GLY A 304 -9.23 34.76 -35.49
N GLY A 305 -8.53 33.73 -35.02
CA GLY A 305 -8.80 33.03 -33.77
C GLY A 305 -8.19 33.69 -32.54
N ASN A 306 -8.60 33.21 -31.37
CA ASN A 306 -8.01 33.55 -30.07
C ASN A 306 -8.03 32.31 -29.17
N THR A 307 -7.13 31.37 -29.46
CA THR A 307 -7.13 30.04 -28.85
C THR A 307 -6.08 29.94 -27.76
N ASP A 308 -6.54 29.63 -26.55
CA ASP A 308 -5.69 29.12 -25.48
C ASP A 308 -5.55 27.60 -25.63
N TRP A 309 -4.47 27.18 -26.27
CA TRP A 309 -4.19 25.76 -26.51
C TRP A 309 -3.97 24.97 -25.22
N GLN A 310 -3.43 25.59 -24.17
CA GLN A 310 -3.28 24.93 -22.87
C GLN A 310 -4.65 24.64 -22.26
N LYS A 311 -5.58 25.59 -22.32
CA LYS A 311 -6.96 25.37 -21.86
C LYS A 311 -7.72 24.35 -22.70
N GLU A 312 -7.46 24.27 -24.00
CA GLU A 312 -8.10 23.29 -24.90
C GLU A 312 -7.70 21.84 -24.56
N ALA A 313 -6.44 21.59 -24.19
CA ALA A 313 -5.95 20.25 -23.88
C ALA A 313 -6.20 19.81 -22.43
N MET A 314 -6.39 20.76 -21.52
CA MET A 314 -6.49 20.51 -20.08
C MET A 314 -7.95 20.41 -19.61
N ARG A 315 -8.17 19.82 -18.43
CA ARG A 315 -9.44 19.74 -17.72
C ARG A 315 -9.25 19.90 -16.21
N THR A 316 -10.31 20.27 -15.51
CA THR A 316 -10.43 20.00 -14.07
C THR A 316 -10.61 18.50 -13.90
N ALA A 317 -9.72 17.88 -13.13
CA ALA A 317 -9.65 16.42 -12.97
C ALA A 317 -10.16 16.00 -11.59
N TYR A 318 -10.91 14.90 -11.54
CA TYR A 318 -11.47 14.37 -10.31
C TYR A 318 -10.75 13.08 -9.86
N THR A 319 -10.58 12.92 -8.55
CA THR A 319 -10.08 11.68 -7.95
C THR A 319 -11.08 11.18 -6.92
N GLN A 320 -11.48 9.92 -7.02
CA GLN A 320 -12.41 9.26 -6.12
C GLN A 320 -11.73 8.02 -5.54
N ASN A 321 -11.72 7.90 -4.21
CA ASN A 321 -11.27 6.69 -3.53
C ASN A 321 -12.39 6.13 -2.64
N TYR A 322 -12.54 4.82 -2.69
CA TYR A 322 -13.40 4.04 -1.82
C TYR A 322 -12.58 2.90 -1.25
N ASN A 323 -12.60 2.72 0.06
CA ASN A 323 -11.89 1.65 0.74
C ASN A 323 -12.77 1.10 1.87
N ILE A 324 -12.89 -0.21 1.92
CA ILE A 324 -13.63 -0.93 2.95
C ILE A 324 -12.67 -1.92 3.57
N ASN A 325 -12.51 -1.87 4.89
CA ASN A 325 -11.61 -2.71 5.65
C ASN A 325 -12.42 -3.46 6.72
N LEU A 326 -12.22 -4.76 6.80
CA LEU A 326 -12.74 -5.61 7.86
C LEU A 326 -11.54 -6.23 8.58
N GLY A 327 -11.48 -6.13 9.89
CA GLY A 327 -10.44 -6.77 10.68
C GLY A 327 -10.98 -7.27 12.00
N GLY A 328 -10.39 -8.32 12.54
CA GLY A 328 -10.78 -8.86 13.84
C GLY A 328 -9.97 -10.10 14.17
N GLY A 329 -10.33 -10.75 15.27
CA GLY A 329 -9.70 -12.00 15.67
C GLY A 329 -10.10 -12.43 17.07
N ALA A 330 -10.03 -13.73 17.32
CA ALA A 330 -10.23 -14.32 18.62
C ALA A 330 -9.15 -15.37 18.89
N ASP A 331 -8.47 -15.24 20.04
CA ASP A 331 -7.48 -16.17 20.58
C ASP A 331 -6.40 -16.63 19.57
N LYS A 332 -6.71 -17.67 18.79
CA LYS A 332 -5.82 -18.33 17.83
C LYS A 332 -5.94 -17.82 16.39
N LEU A 333 -7.00 -17.08 16.05
CA LEU A 333 -7.23 -16.55 14.70
C LEU A 333 -7.24 -15.02 14.71
N ALA A 334 -6.47 -14.40 13.84
CA ALA A 334 -6.58 -13.00 13.50
C ALA A 334 -6.67 -12.83 11.99
N TYR A 335 -7.57 -11.97 11.53
CA TYR A 335 -7.80 -11.75 10.10
C TYR A 335 -7.97 -10.27 9.79
N PHE A 336 -7.59 -9.91 8.56
CA PHE A 336 -7.83 -8.60 7.97
C PHE A 336 -8.15 -8.79 6.49
N ALA A 337 -9.17 -8.11 6.01
CA ALA A 337 -9.54 -8.06 4.61
C ALA A 337 -9.80 -6.61 4.21
N SER A 338 -9.38 -6.22 3.01
CA SER A 338 -9.74 -4.93 2.44
C SER A 338 -10.12 -5.05 0.98
N VAL A 339 -11.00 -4.17 0.54
CA VAL A 339 -11.29 -3.91 -0.86
C VAL A 339 -11.19 -2.41 -1.09
N GLY A 340 -10.60 -2.04 -2.22
CA GLY A 340 -10.39 -0.65 -2.60
C GLY A 340 -10.67 -0.41 -4.06
N ALA A 341 -11.25 0.75 -4.36
CA ALA A 341 -11.43 1.25 -5.70
C ALA A 341 -10.95 2.71 -5.75
N GLN A 342 -10.08 3.01 -6.70
CA GLN A 342 -9.62 4.36 -7.00
C GLN A 342 -9.87 4.66 -8.46
N LYS A 343 -10.44 5.84 -8.73
CA LYS A 343 -10.57 6.43 -10.06
C LYS A 343 -9.88 7.78 -10.01
N GLN A 344 -8.82 7.93 -10.78
CA GLN A 344 -8.01 9.14 -10.79
C GLN A 344 -7.90 9.67 -12.22
N GLU A 345 -8.44 10.85 -12.44
CA GLU A 345 -8.24 11.59 -13.68
C GLU A 345 -6.95 12.42 -13.61
N GLY A 346 -6.27 12.55 -14.74
CA GLY A 346 -5.22 13.53 -14.98
C GLY A 346 -5.77 14.84 -15.51
N ILE A 347 -5.04 15.94 -15.28
CA ILE A 347 -5.40 17.28 -15.76
C ILE A 347 -5.34 17.41 -17.29
N ILE A 348 -4.62 16.53 -17.98
CA ILE A 348 -4.71 16.40 -19.44
C ILE A 348 -5.90 15.50 -19.76
N LYS A 349 -6.73 15.87 -20.75
CA LYS A 349 -7.88 15.06 -21.17
C LYS A 349 -7.45 13.64 -21.58
N ASN A 350 -8.33 12.66 -21.36
CA ASN A 350 -8.13 11.23 -21.70
C ASN A 350 -6.86 10.59 -21.07
N ASN A 351 -6.37 11.15 -19.96
CA ASN A 351 -5.30 10.61 -19.14
C ASN A 351 -5.88 10.15 -17.80
N ASP A 352 -6.01 8.85 -17.57
CA ASP A 352 -6.77 8.27 -16.45
C ASP A 352 -6.08 7.05 -15.84
N LEU A 353 -6.26 6.85 -14.53
CA LEU A 353 -5.85 5.66 -13.79
C LEU A 353 -7.02 5.14 -12.96
N ASN A 354 -7.43 3.90 -13.23
CA ASN A 354 -8.40 3.16 -12.42
C ASN A 354 -7.70 1.99 -11.74
N ARG A 355 -7.87 1.86 -10.42
CA ARG A 355 -7.28 0.77 -9.63
C ARG A 355 -8.33 0.11 -8.76
N TYR A 356 -8.39 -1.21 -8.86
CA TYR A 356 -9.18 -2.07 -7.98
C TYR A 356 -8.22 -2.98 -7.24
N SER A 357 -8.27 -2.95 -5.91
CA SER A 357 -7.35 -3.71 -5.05
C SER A 357 -8.13 -4.54 -4.05
N GLY A 358 -7.67 -5.75 -3.80
CA GLY A 358 -8.14 -6.61 -2.72
C GLY A 358 -6.97 -7.06 -1.87
N ARG A 359 -7.19 -7.16 -0.56
CA ARG A 359 -6.19 -7.69 0.36
C ARG A 359 -6.82 -8.64 1.35
N PHE A 360 -6.07 -9.69 1.69
CA PHE A 360 -6.40 -10.62 2.75
C PHE A 360 -5.15 -10.99 3.53
N ASN A 361 -5.21 -10.86 4.84
CA ASN A 361 -4.15 -11.24 5.77
C ASN A 361 -4.79 -12.14 6.83
N VAL A 362 -4.17 -13.27 7.14
CA VAL A 362 -4.62 -14.16 8.21
C VAL A 362 -3.43 -14.71 8.99
N THR A 363 -3.57 -14.74 10.31
CA THR A 363 -2.65 -15.39 11.22
C THR A 363 -3.44 -16.42 12.01
N GLN A 364 -2.99 -17.67 11.94
CA GLN A 364 -3.60 -18.78 12.66
C GLN A 364 -2.56 -19.48 13.53
N LYS A 365 -2.89 -19.68 14.80
CA LYS A 365 -2.07 -20.43 15.76
C LYS A 365 -2.58 -21.86 15.91
N PHE A 366 -1.65 -22.80 15.98
CA PHE A 366 -1.87 -24.22 16.16
C PHE A 366 -0.89 -24.78 17.21
N LEU A 367 -1.17 -26.00 17.69
CA LEU A 367 -0.27 -26.74 18.59
C LEU A 367 0.15 -25.94 19.84
N GLU A 368 -0.82 -25.35 20.56
CA GLU A 368 -0.56 -24.51 21.74
C GLU A 368 0.46 -23.38 21.45
N ASP A 369 0.20 -22.63 20.39
CA ASP A 369 1.01 -21.51 19.91
C ASP A 369 2.45 -21.89 19.51
N ARG A 370 2.71 -23.19 19.29
CA ARG A 370 4.00 -23.64 18.74
C ARG A 370 4.10 -23.47 17.24
N LEU A 371 2.99 -23.62 16.52
CA LEU A 371 2.94 -23.46 15.08
C LEU A 371 2.07 -22.24 14.76
N ILE A 372 2.65 -21.24 14.11
CA ILE A 372 1.95 -20.03 13.67
C ILE A 372 2.03 -19.96 12.15
N LEU A 373 0.87 -19.93 11.50
CA LEU A 373 0.74 -19.78 10.07
C LEU A 373 0.32 -18.33 9.77
N ASP A 374 1.22 -17.57 9.15
CA ASP A 374 0.90 -16.28 8.56
C ASP A 374 0.65 -16.46 7.05
N MET A 375 -0.46 -15.93 6.55
CA MET A 375 -0.72 -15.81 5.12
C MET A 375 -1.08 -14.37 4.78
N ASN A 376 -0.51 -13.87 3.69
CA ASN A 376 -0.90 -12.60 3.09
C ASN A 376 -1.18 -12.80 1.60
N LEU A 377 -2.17 -12.08 1.10
CA LEU A 377 -2.58 -12.04 -0.28
C LEU A 377 -2.98 -10.61 -0.63
N ASN A 378 -2.43 -10.12 -1.73
CA ASN A 378 -2.77 -8.84 -2.32
C ASN A 378 -3.02 -9.06 -3.81
N VAL A 379 -4.15 -8.56 -4.31
CA VAL A 379 -4.52 -8.63 -5.71
C VAL A 379 -4.88 -7.23 -6.17
N ALA A 380 -4.47 -6.88 -7.38
CA ALA A 380 -4.80 -5.59 -7.97
C ALA A 380 -5.02 -5.72 -9.47
N ASN A 381 -6.01 -4.97 -9.96
CA ASN A 381 -6.19 -4.65 -11.35
C ASN A 381 -6.04 -3.14 -11.52
N THR A 382 -5.16 -2.74 -12.43
CA THR A 382 -4.92 -1.32 -12.74
C THR A 382 -5.13 -1.13 -14.23
N LYS A 383 -5.97 -0.16 -14.62
CA LYS A 383 -6.16 0.28 -15.99
C LYS A 383 -5.68 1.73 -16.10
N GLN A 384 -4.67 1.94 -16.91
CA GLN A 384 -4.15 3.27 -17.25
C GLN A 384 -4.52 3.58 -18.70
N THR A 385 -4.98 4.80 -18.95
CA THR A 385 -5.27 5.32 -20.29
C THR A 385 -4.48 6.60 -20.47
N ARG A 386 -3.73 6.70 -21.58
CA ARG A 386 -2.79 7.78 -21.82
C ARG A 386 -2.96 8.28 -23.26
N PRO A 387 -3.08 9.60 -23.47
CA PRO A 387 -2.93 10.18 -24.80
C PRO A 387 -1.43 10.34 -25.12
N PRO A 388 -1.05 10.78 -26.33
CA PRO A 388 0.34 11.12 -26.64
C PRO A 388 0.76 12.43 -25.94
N ILE A 389 0.94 12.36 -24.62
CA ILE A 389 1.15 13.52 -23.73
C ILE A 389 2.30 14.40 -24.22
N SER A 390 3.43 13.81 -24.64
CA SER A 390 4.59 14.60 -25.10
C SER A 390 4.27 15.41 -26.35
N THR A 391 3.56 14.82 -27.31
CA THR A 391 3.10 15.49 -28.54
C THR A 391 2.10 16.61 -28.21
N ILE A 392 1.15 16.34 -27.32
CA ILE A 392 0.17 17.33 -26.87
C ILE A 392 0.87 18.50 -26.19
N LEU A 393 1.79 18.24 -25.26
CA LEU A 393 2.52 19.28 -24.53
C LEU A 393 3.38 20.13 -25.47
N ALA A 394 4.00 19.55 -26.50
CA ALA A 394 4.72 20.32 -27.51
C ALA A 394 3.75 21.25 -28.26
N ASN A 395 2.65 20.71 -28.80
CA ASN A 395 1.70 21.48 -29.60
C ASN A 395 1.01 22.61 -28.82
N ILE A 396 0.65 22.40 -27.55
CA ILE A 396 -0.02 23.46 -26.77
C ILE A 396 0.88 24.67 -26.47
N VAL A 397 2.20 24.51 -26.58
CA VAL A 397 3.17 25.59 -26.37
C VAL A 397 3.55 26.24 -27.70
N THR A 398 3.62 25.48 -28.79
CA THR A 398 4.12 25.98 -30.08
C THR A 398 3.03 26.40 -31.08
N ASN A 399 1.79 25.96 -30.90
CA ASN A 399 0.72 26.27 -31.84
C ASN A 399 0.40 27.77 -31.87
N ASN A 400 0.15 28.30 -33.08
CA ASN A 400 -0.23 29.68 -33.29
C ASN A 400 -1.56 29.99 -32.55
N PRO A 401 -1.58 30.94 -31.61
CA PRO A 401 -2.79 31.28 -30.83
C PRO A 401 -3.86 31.98 -31.68
N THR A 402 -3.52 32.48 -32.87
CA THR A 402 -4.48 33.08 -33.81
C THR A 402 -5.28 32.05 -34.61
N TYR A 403 -4.99 30.76 -34.45
CA TYR A 403 -5.73 29.71 -35.16
C TYR A 403 -6.96 29.29 -34.34
N PRO A 404 -8.17 29.24 -34.93
CA PRO A 404 -9.34 28.73 -34.23
C PRO A 404 -9.19 27.24 -33.89
N SER A 405 -9.48 26.85 -32.65
CA SER A 405 -9.46 25.43 -32.26
C SER A 405 -10.68 24.65 -32.78
N ARG A 406 -11.81 25.33 -33.03
CA ARG A 406 -13.07 24.70 -33.40
C ARG A 406 -13.77 25.44 -34.53
N ASP A 407 -14.49 24.68 -35.37
CA ASP A 407 -15.32 25.21 -36.44
C ASP A 407 -16.63 25.79 -35.89
N ALA A 408 -17.48 26.33 -36.77
CA ALA A 408 -18.77 26.90 -36.39
C ALA A 408 -19.75 25.87 -35.76
N ASN A 409 -19.52 24.58 -35.98
CA ASN A 409 -20.31 23.48 -35.41
C ASN A 409 -19.72 22.94 -34.10
N GLY A 410 -18.58 23.49 -33.65
CA GLY A 410 -17.88 23.07 -32.44
C GLY A 410 -16.93 21.88 -32.63
N ASN A 411 -16.70 21.40 -33.86
CA ASN A 411 -15.75 20.32 -34.11
C ASN A 411 -14.32 20.84 -34.12
N PRO A 412 -13.33 20.06 -33.63
CA PRO A 412 -11.92 20.42 -33.77
C PRO A 412 -11.52 20.69 -35.23
N ILE A 413 -10.77 21.76 -35.49
CA ILE A 413 -10.25 22.07 -36.83
C ILE A 413 -8.94 21.32 -37.07
N ALA A 414 -8.90 20.52 -38.15
CA ALA A 414 -7.71 19.78 -38.56
C ALA A 414 -6.70 20.72 -39.25
N SER A 415 -5.42 20.60 -38.90
CA SER A 415 -4.33 21.36 -39.51
C SER A 415 -3.04 20.56 -39.52
N LEU A 416 -2.41 20.45 -40.68
CA LEU A 416 -1.13 19.77 -40.86
C LEU A 416 0.06 20.60 -40.34
N ILE A 417 -0.11 21.93 -40.24
CA ILE A 417 0.97 22.87 -39.87
C ILE A 417 0.93 23.17 -38.37
N ALA A 418 -0.26 23.21 -37.77
CA ALA A 418 -0.46 23.39 -36.34
C ALA A 418 -1.48 22.36 -35.83
N PRO A 419 -1.07 21.11 -35.59
CA PRO A 419 -1.98 20.04 -35.18
C PRO A 419 -2.77 20.42 -33.95
N ASN A 420 -4.08 20.44 -34.08
CA ASN A 420 -4.98 20.71 -32.98
C ASN A 420 -4.93 19.54 -31.98
N PRO A 421 -4.53 19.78 -30.72
CA PRO A 421 -4.35 18.71 -29.75
C PRO A 421 -5.62 17.87 -29.49
N ALA A 422 -6.80 18.44 -29.75
CA ALA A 422 -8.07 17.75 -29.55
C ALA A 422 -8.19 16.46 -30.37
N PHE A 423 -7.56 16.37 -31.55
CA PHE A 423 -7.61 15.16 -32.38
C PHE A 423 -6.84 13.98 -31.79
N TYR A 424 -5.79 14.25 -31.00
CA TYR A 424 -5.04 13.16 -30.37
C TYR A 424 -5.89 12.40 -29.35
N PHE A 425 -6.82 13.07 -28.67
CA PHE A 425 -7.63 12.42 -27.63
C PHE A 425 -8.57 11.35 -28.19
N ASP A 426 -9.03 11.51 -29.42
CA ASP A 426 -9.96 10.58 -30.07
C ASP A 426 -9.23 9.54 -30.94
N LEU A 427 -8.07 9.90 -31.49
CA LEU A 427 -7.38 9.10 -32.53
C LEU A 427 -6.12 8.40 -32.01
N GLU A 428 -5.51 8.86 -30.91
CA GLU A 428 -4.32 8.27 -30.33
C GLU A 428 -4.53 7.93 -28.86
N LYS A 429 -4.45 6.64 -28.52
CA LYS A 429 -4.54 6.22 -27.13
C LYS A 429 -3.68 5.01 -26.83
N GLU A 430 -3.10 5.02 -25.65
CA GLU A 430 -2.43 3.88 -25.05
C GLU A 430 -3.26 3.41 -23.86
N ILE A 431 -3.64 2.13 -23.84
CA ILE A 431 -4.37 1.52 -22.73
C ILE A 431 -3.54 0.38 -22.17
N THR A 432 -3.10 0.51 -20.92
CA THR A 432 -2.42 -0.57 -20.20
C THR A 432 -3.34 -1.14 -19.14
N VAL A 433 -3.58 -2.45 -19.18
CA VAL A 433 -4.27 -3.19 -18.12
C VAL A 433 -3.27 -4.12 -17.45
N THR A 434 -2.99 -3.88 -16.17
CA THR A 434 -2.07 -4.68 -15.36
C THR A 434 -2.86 -5.43 -14.29
N ASN A 435 -2.68 -6.76 -14.24
CA ASN A 435 -3.11 -7.60 -13.14
C ASN A 435 -1.90 -8.00 -12.32
N ARG A 436 -1.97 -7.89 -11.00
CA ARG A 436 -0.90 -8.31 -10.11
C ARG A 436 -1.45 -9.07 -8.93
N LEU A 437 -0.80 -10.18 -8.60
CA LEU A 437 -1.04 -10.98 -7.42
C LEU A 437 0.27 -11.09 -6.65
N ILE A 438 0.24 -10.71 -5.39
CA ILE A 438 1.30 -10.97 -4.43
C ILE A 438 0.73 -11.83 -3.32
N GLY A 439 1.38 -12.95 -3.03
CA GLY A 439 1.00 -13.81 -1.93
C GLY A 439 2.24 -14.31 -1.21
N ASN A 440 2.15 -14.43 0.11
CA ASN A 440 3.17 -15.06 0.90
C ASN A 440 2.54 -15.92 2.00
N VAL A 441 3.06 -17.14 2.14
CA VAL A 441 2.74 -18.09 3.21
C VAL A 441 3.99 -18.30 4.05
N SER A 442 3.88 -17.99 5.34
CA SER A 442 5.01 -17.94 6.27
C SER A 442 4.74 -18.75 7.55
N PRO A 443 4.84 -20.09 7.52
CA PRO A 443 4.72 -20.90 8.73
C PRO A 443 5.96 -20.74 9.61
N SER A 444 5.74 -20.65 10.91
CA SER A 444 6.78 -20.65 11.93
C SER A 444 6.50 -21.70 13.00
N LEU A 445 7.54 -22.48 13.33
CA LEU A 445 7.48 -23.58 14.27
C LEU A 445 8.49 -23.38 15.39
N ARG A 446 7.99 -23.30 16.62
CA ARG A 446 8.81 -23.33 17.84
C ARG A 446 9.24 -24.76 18.14
N LEU A 447 10.47 -25.07 17.75
CA LEU A 447 11.09 -26.39 17.92
C LEU A 447 11.33 -26.67 19.41
N ILE A 448 12.08 -25.76 20.05
CA ILE A 448 12.36 -25.75 21.49
C ILE A 448 12.22 -24.32 22.03
N LYS A 449 12.30 -24.11 23.35
CA LYS A 449 12.25 -22.77 23.94
C LYS A 449 13.38 -21.91 23.36
N GLY A 450 13.01 -20.74 22.82
CA GLY A 450 13.95 -19.81 22.19
C GLY A 450 14.28 -20.10 20.73
N LEU A 451 14.12 -21.34 20.23
CA LEU A 451 14.44 -21.71 18.85
C LEU A 451 13.19 -21.81 17.97
N VAL A 452 13.10 -20.94 16.96
CA VAL A 452 11.99 -20.88 16.01
C VAL A 452 12.52 -21.10 14.60
N TYR A 453 11.97 -22.08 13.90
CA TYR A 453 12.12 -22.24 12.47
C TYR A 453 11.04 -21.44 11.76
N LYS A 454 11.38 -20.76 10.67
CA LYS A 454 10.43 -20.07 9.82
C LYS A 454 10.73 -20.36 8.36
N ALA A 455 9.70 -20.75 7.62
CA ALA A 455 9.71 -20.77 6.16
C ALA A 455 8.89 -19.58 5.67
N ASN A 456 9.29 -18.99 4.55
CA ASN A 456 8.68 -17.83 3.91
C ASN A 456 8.60 -18.13 2.41
N LEU A 457 7.39 -18.40 1.92
CA LEU A 457 7.11 -18.82 0.55
C LEU A 457 6.33 -17.71 -0.14
N GLY A 458 7.00 -16.95 -0.99
CA GLY A 458 6.45 -15.79 -1.66
C GLY A 458 6.27 -16.00 -3.16
N ILE A 459 5.19 -15.44 -3.70
CA ILE A 459 4.95 -15.32 -5.13
C ILE A 459 4.49 -13.89 -5.45
N ASP A 460 5.05 -13.32 -6.49
CA ASP A 460 4.58 -12.09 -7.12
C ASP A 460 4.47 -12.35 -8.61
N ASN A 461 3.24 -12.28 -9.13
CA ASN A 461 2.94 -12.51 -10.53
C ASN A 461 2.21 -11.29 -11.06
N SER A 462 2.81 -10.65 -12.06
CA SER A 462 2.22 -9.53 -12.76
C SER A 462 2.11 -9.84 -14.24
N THR A 463 0.92 -9.61 -14.79
CA THR A 463 0.66 -9.65 -16.23
C THR A 463 0.13 -8.29 -16.66
N ALA A 464 0.60 -7.80 -17.80
CA ALA A 464 0.00 -6.61 -18.39
C ALA A 464 -0.17 -6.76 -19.89
N THR A 465 -1.23 -6.14 -20.39
CA THR A 465 -1.46 -5.92 -21.81
C THR A 465 -1.51 -4.42 -22.04
N CYS A 466 -0.65 -3.92 -22.93
CA CYS A 466 -0.62 -2.53 -23.35
C CYS A 466 -0.96 -2.45 -24.83
N ASP A 467 -2.06 -1.77 -25.16
CA ASP A 467 -2.49 -1.50 -26.52
C ASP A 467 -2.20 -0.05 -26.85
N ALA A 468 -1.27 0.18 -27.78
CA ALA A 468 -0.98 1.48 -28.35
C ALA A 468 -1.67 1.60 -29.72
N LEU A 469 -2.71 2.42 -29.78
CA LEU A 469 -3.51 2.63 -30.98
C LEU A 469 -3.28 4.04 -31.54
N ASN A 470 -3.03 4.10 -32.84
CA ASN A 470 -3.21 5.29 -33.66
C ASN A 470 -4.23 4.96 -34.76
N MET A 471 -5.34 5.69 -34.78
CA MET A 471 -6.40 5.58 -35.80
C MET A 471 -6.05 6.43 -37.03
N PRO A 472 -6.65 6.13 -38.20
CA PRO A 472 -6.49 6.98 -39.38
C PRO A 472 -6.88 8.42 -39.06
N ASN A 473 -5.98 9.36 -39.32
CA ASN A 473 -6.19 10.78 -39.01
C ASN A 473 -5.83 11.64 -40.23
N PRO A 474 -6.67 12.60 -40.65
CA PRO A 474 -6.32 13.57 -41.70
C PRO A 474 -5.13 14.49 -41.36
N ILE A 475 -4.69 14.51 -40.09
CA ILE A 475 -3.61 15.39 -39.59
C ILE A 475 -2.24 14.70 -39.54
N THR A 476 -2.21 13.36 -39.56
CA THR A 476 -0.94 12.62 -39.56
C THR A 476 -0.79 11.88 -40.89
N THR A 477 0.39 11.93 -41.49
CA THR A 477 0.72 11.06 -42.65
C THR A 477 1.04 9.63 -42.22
N ARG A 478 0.90 9.31 -40.93
CA ARG A 478 1.20 8.00 -40.36
C ARG A 478 0.06 7.04 -40.71
N GLU A 479 0.42 5.87 -41.22
CA GLU A 479 -0.54 4.78 -41.32
C GLU A 479 -1.05 4.42 -39.93
N SER A 480 -2.37 4.24 -39.82
CA SER A 480 -3.00 3.76 -38.59
C SER A 480 -2.41 2.42 -38.17
N ARG A 481 -2.20 2.24 -36.87
CA ARG A 481 -1.51 1.08 -36.32
C ARG A 481 -2.02 0.76 -34.92
N LEU A 482 -2.16 -0.52 -34.63
CA LEU A 482 -2.30 -1.06 -33.28
C LEU A 482 -1.05 -1.85 -32.99
N GLU A 483 -0.44 -1.58 -31.85
CA GLU A 483 0.62 -2.40 -31.30
C GLU A 483 0.25 -2.86 -29.89
N THR A 484 0.23 -4.18 -29.70
CA THR A 484 -0.14 -4.81 -28.44
C THR A 484 1.11 -5.43 -27.83
N PHE A 485 1.45 -5.01 -26.61
CA PHE A 485 2.51 -5.59 -25.79
C PHE A 485 1.91 -6.45 -24.69
N ASN A 486 2.35 -7.70 -24.58
CA ASN A 486 2.01 -8.61 -23.50
C ASN A 486 3.24 -8.85 -22.64
N ASN A 487 3.16 -8.43 -21.38
CA ASN A 487 4.23 -8.51 -20.39
C ASN A 487 3.87 -9.53 -19.31
N ILE A 488 4.84 -10.34 -18.92
CA ILE A 488 4.75 -11.29 -17.81
C ILE A 488 5.98 -11.10 -16.93
N ASN A 489 5.75 -10.93 -15.63
CA ASN A 489 6.79 -10.96 -14.60
C ASN A 489 6.37 -11.91 -13.49
N LYS A 490 7.19 -12.91 -13.24
CA LYS A 490 7.00 -13.89 -12.17
C LYS A 490 8.20 -13.89 -11.27
N ASN A 491 8.00 -13.54 -10.02
CA ASN A 491 8.97 -13.55 -8.96
C ASN A 491 8.53 -14.60 -7.92
N THR A 492 9.41 -15.56 -7.62
CA THR A 492 9.18 -16.61 -6.62
C THR A 492 10.30 -16.57 -5.60
N LEU A 493 9.93 -16.56 -4.32
CA LEU A 493 10.82 -16.51 -3.18
C LEU A 493 10.61 -17.74 -2.30
N ILE A 494 11.70 -18.40 -1.95
CA ILE A 494 11.74 -19.44 -0.93
C ILE A 494 12.82 -19.06 0.06
N GLU A 495 12.41 -18.84 1.31
CA GLU A 495 13.31 -18.47 2.39
C GLU A 495 13.06 -19.33 3.60
N ASN A 496 14.13 -19.83 4.21
CA ASN A 496 14.04 -20.65 5.41
C ASN A 496 15.14 -20.22 6.38
N TYR A 497 14.77 -19.97 7.63
CA TYR A 497 15.72 -19.54 8.65
C TYR A 497 15.34 -20.00 10.04
N LEU A 498 16.37 -20.13 10.87
CA LEU A 498 16.27 -20.42 12.29
C LEU A 498 16.62 -19.16 13.07
N THR A 499 15.83 -18.87 14.10
CA THR A 499 16.13 -17.81 15.07
C THR A 499 16.20 -18.41 16.45
N TYR A 500 17.31 -18.19 17.16
CA TYR A 500 17.49 -18.55 18.56
C TYR A 500 17.56 -17.29 19.42
N ASN A 501 16.62 -17.17 20.36
CA ASN A 501 16.56 -16.09 21.33
C ASN A 501 16.86 -16.65 22.72
N TRP A 502 17.84 -16.06 23.39
CA TRP A 502 18.19 -16.35 24.77
C TRP A 502 18.39 -15.05 25.53
N ALA A 503 17.75 -14.93 26.69
CA ALA A 503 17.88 -13.74 27.53
C ALA A 503 17.90 -14.12 29.01
N ASN A 504 18.68 -13.36 29.79
CA ASN A 504 18.68 -13.33 31.24
C ASN A 504 18.59 -11.87 31.73
N THR A 505 18.82 -11.60 33.02
CA THR A 505 18.68 -10.25 33.60
C THR A 505 19.67 -9.22 33.05
N LYS A 506 20.84 -9.65 32.54
CA LYS A 506 21.90 -8.76 32.05
C LYS A 506 22.24 -8.95 30.58
N HIS A 507 21.94 -10.10 30.01
CA HIS A 507 22.35 -10.49 28.67
C HIS A 507 21.12 -10.85 27.83
N ASN A 508 21.06 -10.34 26.61
CA ASN A 508 20.05 -10.71 25.63
C ASN A 508 20.76 -10.98 24.30
N ILE A 509 20.59 -12.20 23.77
CA ILE A 509 21.20 -12.70 22.55
C ILE A 509 20.08 -13.13 21.61
N SER A 510 20.11 -12.63 20.38
CA SER A 510 19.33 -13.16 19.26
C SER A 510 20.28 -13.53 18.14
N ALA A 511 20.25 -14.80 17.73
CA ALA A 511 21.04 -15.31 16.62
C ALA A 511 20.09 -15.84 15.54
N LEU A 512 20.33 -15.47 14.30
CA LEU A 512 19.57 -15.91 13.13
C LEU A 512 20.54 -16.47 12.08
N ALA A 513 20.15 -17.56 11.43
CA ALA A 513 20.83 -18.09 10.26
C ALA A 513 19.81 -18.62 9.25
N GLY A 514 20.03 -18.41 7.96
CA GLY A 514 19.06 -18.73 6.93
C GLY A 514 19.62 -18.84 5.52
N HIS A 515 18.75 -19.36 4.66
CA HIS A 515 18.94 -19.51 3.22
C HIS A 515 17.78 -18.84 2.47
N SER A 516 18.10 -18.15 1.38
CA SER A 516 17.15 -17.49 0.49
C SER A 516 17.42 -17.94 -0.94
N TYR A 517 16.35 -18.27 -1.66
CA TYR A 517 16.36 -18.52 -3.09
C TYR A 517 15.27 -17.70 -3.75
N GLN A 518 15.64 -16.92 -4.75
CA GLN A 518 14.70 -16.10 -5.51
C GLN A 518 14.90 -16.30 -7.00
N ARG A 519 13.80 -16.52 -7.71
CA ARG A 519 13.77 -16.69 -9.16
C ARG A 519 12.81 -15.70 -9.78
N ILE A 520 13.31 -14.96 -10.75
CA ILE A 520 12.58 -13.93 -11.49
C ILE A 520 12.56 -14.32 -12.96
N PHE A 521 11.38 -14.37 -13.55
CA PHE A 521 11.17 -14.57 -14.98
C PHE A 521 10.43 -13.38 -15.55
N VAL A 522 11.01 -12.74 -16.55
CA VAL A 522 10.40 -11.62 -17.27
C VAL A 522 10.30 -11.98 -18.74
N GLN A 523 9.16 -11.70 -19.35
CA GLN A 523 8.91 -11.86 -20.78
C GLN A 523 8.06 -10.71 -21.31
N GLN A 524 8.44 -10.21 -22.47
CA GLN A 524 7.61 -9.34 -23.30
C GLN A 524 7.41 -9.99 -24.66
N ARG A 525 6.19 -9.91 -25.19
CA ARG A 525 5.86 -10.22 -26.58
C ARG A 525 5.06 -9.08 -27.16
N ASN A 526 5.29 -8.72 -28.41
CA ASN A 526 4.48 -7.73 -29.09
C ASN A 526 4.02 -8.22 -30.47
N THR A 527 2.85 -7.73 -30.84
CA THR A 527 2.23 -7.92 -32.16
C THR A 527 1.72 -6.58 -32.64
N SER A 528 1.76 -6.35 -33.94
CA SER A 528 1.19 -5.15 -34.52
C SER A 528 0.35 -5.47 -35.75
N ILE A 529 -0.54 -4.55 -36.10
CA ILE A 529 -1.25 -4.57 -37.37
C ILE A 529 -1.54 -3.14 -37.83
N ASN A 530 -1.44 -2.92 -39.13
CA ASN A 530 -1.58 -1.60 -39.77
C ASN A 530 -2.84 -1.52 -40.65
N ARG A 531 -3.15 -0.29 -41.09
CA ARG A 531 -4.19 0.04 -42.08
C ARG A 531 -5.60 -0.36 -41.65
N PHE A 532 -6.13 0.35 -40.68
CA PHE A 532 -7.53 0.29 -40.29
C PHE A 532 -8.36 1.22 -41.16
N LEU A 533 -9.62 0.84 -41.38
CA LEU A 533 -10.60 1.72 -41.99
C LEU A 533 -11.19 2.66 -40.93
N ALA A 534 -11.64 3.84 -41.36
CA ALA A 534 -12.39 4.74 -40.49
C ALA A 534 -13.80 4.17 -40.24
N GLY A 535 -14.25 4.22 -38.97
CA GLY A 535 -15.53 3.64 -38.54
C GLY A 535 -15.48 2.13 -38.29
N GLY A 536 -16.48 1.61 -37.57
CA GLY A 536 -16.57 0.19 -37.22
C GLY A 536 -16.15 -0.14 -35.78
N ILE A 537 -15.72 -1.39 -35.55
CA ILE A 537 -15.31 -1.88 -34.23
C ILE A 537 -13.92 -1.33 -33.91
N ASP A 538 -13.73 -0.81 -32.69
CA ASP A 538 -12.41 -0.33 -32.21
C ASP A 538 -11.36 -1.44 -32.37
N PRO A 539 -10.24 -1.19 -33.09
CA PRO A 539 -9.23 -2.20 -33.39
C PRO A 539 -8.64 -2.89 -32.16
N ILE A 540 -8.67 -2.24 -30.99
CA ILE A 540 -8.20 -2.83 -29.73
C ILE A 540 -9.03 -4.07 -29.35
N TYR A 541 -10.32 -4.10 -29.70
CA TYR A 541 -11.19 -5.26 -29.44
C TYR A 541 -11.23 -6.26 -30.60
N ASN A 542 -10.92 -5.81 -31.82
CA ASN A 542 -10.87 -6.67 -33.00
C ASN A 542 -9.70 -6.28 -33.93
N PRO A 543 -8.47 -6.72 -33.63
CA PRO A 543 -7.30 -6.36 -34.43
C PRO A 543 -7.38 -6.89 -35.87
N GLY A 544 -8.17 -7.93 -36.13
CA GLY A 544 -8.32 -8.55 -37.45
C GLY A 544 -8.95 -7.67 -38.52
N VAL A 545 -9.41 -6.46 -38.18
CA VAL A 545 -9.92 -5.47 -39.15
C VAL A 545 -8.82 -4.70 -39.89
N GLY A 546 -7.55 -4.88 -39.50
CA GLY A 546 -6.40 -4.28 -40.19
C GLY A 546 -6.11 -4.95 -41.53
N GLN A 547 -5.70 -4.15 -42.52
CA GLN A 547 -5.55 -4.60 -43.92
C GLN A 547 -4.11 -4.97 -44.30
N ASP A 548 -3.10 -4.58 -43.51
CA ASP A 548 -1.71 -4.94 -43.78
C ASP A 548 -1.28 -6.15 -42.96
N LEU A 549 -1.26 -7.32 -43.60
CA LEU A 549 -0.87 -8.60 -42.99
C LEU A 549 0.59 -8.98 -43.27
N THR A 550 1.41 -8.05 -43.76
CA THR A 550 2.79 -8.35 -44.16
C THR A 550 3.73 -8.45 -42.95
N LEU A 551 4.67 -9.39 -43.00
CA LEU A 551 5.73 -9.48 -42.01
C LEU A 551 6.75 -8.32 -42.11
N ALA A 552 6.74 -7.56 -43.21
CA ALA A 552 7.62 -6.40 -43.37
C ALA A 552 7.27 -5.30 -42.34
N ASN A 553 5.98 -5.04 -42.14
CA ASN A 553 5.49 -3.98 -41.24
C ASN A 553 4.97 -4.52 -39.90
N ASN A 554 4.61 -5.81 -39.83
CA ASN A 554 3.91 -6.42 -38.70
C ASN A 554 4.58 -7.67 -38.14
N ARG A 555 5.92 -7.71 -38.17
CA ARG A 555 6.69 -8.82 -37.58
C ARG A 555 6.48 -8.88 -36.06
N PRO A 556 6.03 -10.02 -35.49
CA PRO A 556 5.99 -10.21 -34.05
C PRO A 556 7.38 -10.14 -33.41
N GLY A 557 7.46 -9.57 -32.22
CA GLY A 557 8.69 -9.44 -31.46
C GLY A 557 8.55 -9.92 -30.01
N GLY A 558 9.68 -9.93 -29.30
CA GLY A 558 9.70 -10.24 -27.87
C GLY A 558 11.07 -10.61 -27.33
N PHE A 559 11.15 -10.75 -26.01
CA PHE A 559 12.31 -11.25 -25.30
C PHE A 559 11.86 -12.00 -24.04
N ALA A 560 12.76 -12.80 -23.46
CA ALA A 560 12.58 -13.36 -22.14
C ALA A 560 13.93 -13.55 -21.45
N PHE A 561 13.96 -13.41 -20.12
CA PHE A 561 15.13 -13.72 -19.30
C PHE A 561 14.73 -14.31 -17.95
N ILE A 562 15.68 -15.03 -17.34
CA ILE A 562 15.56 -15.59 -15.99
C ILE A 562 16.72 -15.04 -15.16
N ASN A 563 16.41 -14.47 -14.01
CA ASN A 563 17.40 -14.10 -12.99
C ASN A 563 17.20 -14.97 -11.76
N GLU A 564 18.30 -15.51 -11.24
CA GLU A 564 18.31 -16.31 -10.02
C GLU A 564 19.28 -15.69 -9.01
N LEU A 565 18.87 -15.71 -7.74
CA LEU A 565 19.67 -15.26 -6.61
C LEU A 565 19.58 -16.31 -5.51
N GLN A 566 20.72 -16.77 -5.04
CA GLN A 566 20.83 -17.69 -3.92
C GLN A 566 21.70 -17.06 -2.84
N SER A 567 21.26 -17.12 -1.59
CA SER A 567 21.95 -16.44 -0.52
C SER A 567 21.95 -17.22 0.78
N PHE A 568 23.05 -17.13 1.52
CA PHE A 568 23.17 -17.59 2.90
C PHE A 568 23.41 -16.37 3.78
N PHE A 569 22.67 -16.26 4.87
CA PHE A 569 22.73 -15.08 5.73
C PHE A 569 22.65 -15.45 7.20
N GLY A 570 23.27 -14.62 8.03
CA GLY A 570 23.24 -14.72 9.47
C GLY A 570 23.29 -13.36 10.15
N ARG A 571 22.67 -13.27 11.32
CA ARG A 571 22.68 -12.07 12.17
C ARG A 571 22.81 -12.46 13.62
N VAL A 572 23.68 -11.78 14.35
CA VAL A 572 23.77 -11.86 15.81
C VAL A 572 23.54 -10.48 16.39
N THR A 573 22.57 -10.34 17.29
CA THR A 573 22.39 -9.16 18.12
C THR A 573 22.66 -9.53 19.57
N TYR A 574 23.44 -8.70 20.25
CA TYR A 574 23.77 -8.87 21.66
C TYR A 574 23.54 -7.56 22.41
N GLN A 575 22.90 -7.67 23.57
CA GLN A 575 22.67 -6.56 24.48
C GLN A 575 23.18 -6.94 25.86
N PHE A 576 23.98 -6.04 26.44
CA PHE A 576 24.47 -6.14 27.81
C PHE A 576 23.94 -4.99 28.66
N ASN A 577 23.26 -5.36 29.76
CA ASN A 577 22.70 -4.49 30.78
C ASN A 577 21.84 -3.34 30.22
N ASN A 578 21.12 -3.60 29.12
CA ASN A 578 20.32 -2.62 28.36
C ASN A 578 21.07 -1.33 27.96
N LYS A 579 22.41 -1.36 27.96
CA LYS A 579 23.25 -0.18 27.73
C LYS A 579 24.20 -0.36 26.56
N TYR A 580 24.77 -1.54 26.42
CA TYR A 580 25.73 -1.84 25.36
C TYR A 580 25.07 -2.75 24.33
N LEU A 581 25.02 -2.29 23.09
CA LEU A 581 24.36 -2.96 21.98
C LEU A 581 25.41 -3.34 20.94
N PHE A 582 25.36 -4.57 20.46
CA PHE A 582 26.21 -5.09 19.41
C PHE A 582 25.36 -5.79 18.36
N THR A 583 25.69 -5.58 17.08
CA THR A 583 25.04 -6.27 15.97
C THR A 583 26.09 -6.64 14.93
N ALA A 584 26.10 -7.91 14.55
CA ALA A 584 26.91 -8.43 13.46
C ALA A 584 26.00 -9.08 12.42
N ASN A 585 26.22 -8.74 11.15
CA ASN A 585 25.52 -9.33 10.01
C ASN A 585 26.55 -9.96 9.08
N PHE A 586 26.24 -11.14 8.57
CA PHE A 586 27.01 -11.80 7.52
C PHE A 586 26.05 -12.28 6.43
N ARG A 587 26.43 -12.09 5.17
CA ARG A 587 25.66 -12.57 4.03
C ARG A 587 26.59 -12.90 2.86
N ALA A 588 26.35 -14.03 2.23
CA ALA A 588 26.97 -14.45 0.98
C ALA A 588 25.86 -14.60 -0.08
N ASP A 589 25.96 -13.84 -1.17
CA ASP A 589 25.01 -13.82 -2.28
C ASP A 589 25.67 -14.37 -3.53
N GLY A 590 24.98 -15.26 -4.25
CA GLY A 590 25.34 -15.71 -5.60
C GLY A 590 24.23 -15.36 -6.59
N SER A 591 24.56 -14.70 -7.70
CA SER A 591 23.58 -14.28 -8.72
C SER A 591 23.92 -14.80 -10.11
N SER A 592 22.89 -15.19 -10.86
CA SER A 592 23.02 -15.59 -12.28
C SER A 592 23.49 -14.46 -13.19
N LYS A 593 23.52 -13.20 -12.72
CA LYS A 593 24.02 -12.04 -13.46
C LYS A 593 25.55 -11.93 -13.48
N PHE A 594 26.24 -12.62 -12.57
CA PHE A 594 27.70 -12.63 -12.54
C PHE A 594 28.29 -13.78 -13.35
N GLY A 595 29.50 -13.59 -13.86
CA GLY A 595 30.24 -14.63 -14.58
C GLY A 595 30.58 -15.81 -13.67
N ALA A 596 30.78 -17.00 -14.27
CA ALA A 596 30.98 -18.25 -13.53
C ALA A 596 32.09 -18.20 -12.47
N ASN A 597 33.12 -17.37 -12.68
CA ASN A 597 34.29 -17.28 -11.79
C ASN A 597 34.04 -16.41 -10.53
N ASN A 598 32.96 -15.63 -10.47
CA ASN A 598 32.68 -14.71 -9.36
C ASN A 598 31.16 -14.61 -9.13
N LYS A 599 30.48 -15.76 -8.97
CA LYS A 599 29.02 -15.82 -8.87
C LYS A 599 28.44 -15.19 -7.60
#